data_AF-A0A2S3U717-F1
#
_entry.id   AF-A0A2S3U717-F1
#
_cell.length_a   1.000
_cell.length_b   1.000
_cell.length_c   1.000
_cell.angle_alpha   90.00
_cell.angle_beta   90.00
_cell.angle_gamma   90.00
#
_symmetry.space_group_name_H-M   'P 1'
#
loop_
_entity.id
_entity.type
_entity.pdbx_description
1 polymer ?
#
loop_
_entity_poly.entity_id
_entity_poly.type
_entity_poly.pdbx_seq_one_letter_code
_entity_poly.pdbx_strand_id
1 'polypeptide(L)'
;MESIFKDVDEERTIANAERVLKDYWKWRLRARRVNFNLQSPAMDGMPKSPSYGNHIEDKQVSKANDDFMANLVVKVIEAVTIDEETEKYSELLMLLYVKRYSKTKCMISLNISDKTFNKYLKQAQLMFAEIYPDGVEDLIVKKYEPEIIAHYDED
;
A
#
# COMPACT_ATOMS: atom_id res chain seq x y z
N MET A 1 -22.94 -11.75 -8.98
CA MET A 1 -21.73 -12.27 -8.32
C MET A 1 -21.96 -12.20 -6.83
N GLU A 2 -21.80 -13.31 -6.13
CA GLU A 2 -21.71 -13.30 -4.67
C GLU A 2 -20.50 -12.42 -4.29
N SER A 3 -20.67 -11.46 -3.38
CA SER A 3 -19.58 -10.57 -2.99
C SER A 3 -18.49 -11.41 -2.32
N ILE A 4 -17.30 -11.47 -2.90
CA ILE A 4 -16.12 -12.12 -2.29
C ILE A 4 -15.77 -11.50 -0.92
N PHE A 5 -16.36 -10.34 -0.58
CA PHE A 5 -16.17 -9.60 0.65
C PHE A 5 -17.31 -9.77 1.68
N LYS A 6 -18.13 -10.84 1.59
CA LYS A 6 -19.32 -11.04 2.45
C LYS A 6 -19.01 -10.91 3.95
N ASP A 7 -17.88 -11.46 4.39
CA ASP A 7 -17.46 -11.51 5.80
C ASP A 7 -16.37 -10.48 6.13
N VAL A 8 -16.16 -9.49 5.26
CA VAL A 8 -15.15 -8.44 5.41
C VAL A 8 -15.78 -7.15 5.93
N ASP A 9 -15.18 -6.55 6.95
CA ASP A 9 -15.42 -5.17 7.34
C ASP A 9 -14.82 -4.27 6.27
N GLU A 10 -15.66 -3.93 5.28
CA GLU A 10 -15.26 -3.16 4.11
C GLU A 10 -14.68 -1.79 4.49
N GLU A 11 -15.24 -1.12 5.49
CA GLU A 11 -14.79 0.23 5.87
C GLU A 11 -13.38 0.20 6.45
N ARG A 12 -13.11 -0.74 7.36
CA ARG A 12 -11.76 -0.89 7.95
C ARG A 12 -10.75 -1.38 6.91
N THR A 13 -11.15 -2.30 6.05
CA THR A 13 -10.31 -2.81 4.97
C THR A 13 -9.94 -1.71 3.98
N ILE A 14 -10.91 -0.88 3.58
CA ILE A 14 -10.67 0.30 2.74
C ILE A 14 -9.72 1.29 3.42
N ALA A 15 -9.88 1.55 4.71
CA ALA A 15 -8.99 2.43 5.45
C ALA A 15 -7.54 1.91 5.49
N ASN A 16 -7.34 0.60 5.66
CA ASN A 16 -6.02 -0.04 5.60
C ASN A 16 -5.40 0.08 4.20
N ALA A 17 -6.15 -0.25 3.16
CA ALA A 17 -5.71 -0.10 1.77
C ALA A 17 -5.34 1.35 1.44
N GLU A 18 -6.19 2.30 1.82
CA GLU A 18 -5.93 3.72 1.58
C GLU A 18 -4.65 4.20 2.27
N ARG A 19 -4.37 3.72 3.50
CA ARG A 19 -3.15 4.05 4.22
C ARG A 19 -1.91 3.61 3.44
N VAL A 20 -1.86 2.36 2.99
CA VAL A 20 -0.75 1.81 2.19
C VAL A 20 -0.60 2.58 0.87
N LEU A 21 -1.71 2.81 0.16
CA LEU A 21 -1.72 3.56 -1.10
C LEU A 21 -1.19 5.00 -0.93
N LYS A 22 -1.52 5.69 0.18
CA LYS A 22 -0.99 7.03 0.49
C LYS A 22 0.50 7.00 0.85
N ASP A 23 0.97 5.95 1.52
CA ASP A 23 2.36 5.81 1.93
C ASP A 23 3.32 5.56 0.75
N TYR A 24 2.82 5.10 -0.40
CA TYR A 24 3.57 4.99 -1.67
C TYR A 24 4.46 6.20 -1.93
N TRP A 25 3.91 7.42 -1.83
CA TRP A 25 4.68 8.61 -2.15
C TRP A 25 5.84 8.83 -1.17
N LYS A 26 5.64 8.52 0.11
CA LYS A 26 6.68 8.65 1.14
C LYS A 26 7.80 7.64 0.86
N TRP A 27 7.45 6.38 0.58
CA TRP A 27 8.40 5.34 0.17
C TRP A 27 9.18 5.78 -1.08
N ARG A 28 8.48 6.26 -2.11
CA ARG A 28 9.12 6.69 -3.37
C ARG A 28 10.06 7.88 -3.19
N LEU A 29 9.70 8.85 -2.35
CA LEU A 29 10.58 9.98 -2.02
C LEU A 29 11.83 9.53 -1.27
N ARG A 30 11.69 8.66 -0.25
CA ARG A 30 12.83 8.16 0.51
C ARG A 30 13.76 7.29 -0.34
N ALA A 31 13.20 6.43 -1.19
CA ALA A 31 13.95 5.65 -2.17
C ALA A 31 14.73 6.51 -3.18
N ARG A 32 14.24 7.70 -3.52
CA ARG A 32 14.91 8.65 -4.43
C ARG A 32 15.87 9.61 -3.74
N ARG A 33 15.91 9.64 -2.41
CA ARG A 33 16.77 10.57 -1.67
C ARG A 33 18.24 10.30 -2.02
N VAL A 34 18.91 11.33 -2.54
CA VAL A 34 20.35 11.30 -2.79
C VAL A 34 21.05 11.52 -1.45
N ASN A 35 21.95 10.60 -1.09
CA ASN A 35 22.80 10.74 0.08
C ASN A 35 24.09 11.44 -0.35
N PHE A 36 24.25 12.71 -0.02
CA PHE A 36 25.48 13.49 -0.29
C PHE A 36 26.67 13.09 0.60
N ASN A 37 26.55 12.04 1.43
CA ASN A 37 27.61 11.60 2.35
C ASN A 37 28.65 10.66 1.69
N LEU A 38 28.75 10.63 0.36
CA LEU A 38 29.89 10.01 -0.32
C LEU A 38 31.10 10.96 -0.24
N GLN A 39 31.56 11.30 0.97
CA GLN A 39 32.93 11.82 1.10
C GLN A 39 33.86 10.66 0.73
N SER A 40 34.74 10.90 -0.25
CA SER A 40 35.82 9.97 -0.59
C SER A 40 36.54 9.54 0.68
N PRO A 41 36.87 8.25 0.86
CA PRO A 41 37.64 7.82 2.01
C PRO A 41 38.94 8.63 2.04
N ALA A 42 39.15 9.42 3.09
CA ALA A 42 40.49 9.93 3.36
C ALA A 42 41.34 8.68 3.64
N MET A 43 42.34 8.44 2.79
CA MET A 43 43.38 7.43 3.01
C MET A 43 44.24 7.85 4.20
N ASP A 44 43.70 7.76 5.42
CA ASP A 44 44.49 7.80 6.64
C ASP A 44 44.77 6.35 7.04
N GLY A 45 45.99 5.91 6.73
CA GLY A 45 46.45 4.51 6.78
C GLY A 45 46.63 3.98 8.19
N MET A 46 45.57 3.94 8.99
CA MET A 46 45.60 3.37 10.34
C MET A 46 44.31 2.58 10.63
N PRO A 47 44.38 1.25 10.87
CA PRO A 47 43.21 0.47 11.21
C PRO A 47 42.77 0.83 12.63
N LYS A 48 41.85 1.80 12.75
CA LYS A 48 41.08 1.97 13.98
C LYS A 48 40.01 0.90 13.99
N SER A 49 39.99 0.10 15.05
CA SER A 49 38.95 -0.92 15.29
C SER A 49 37.58 -0.28 15.15
N PRO A 50 36.65 -0.82 14.33
CA PRO A 50 35.32 -0.23 14.19
C PRO A 50 34.52 -0.53 15.45
N SER A 51 34.50 0.41 16.40
CA SER A 51 33.46 0.47 17.43
C SER A 51 32.33 1.36 16.92
N TYR A 52 31.08 0.93 17.12
CA TYR A 52 29.79 1.52 16.72
C TYR A 52 29.24 1.06 15.35
N GLY A 53 28.01 0.52 15.41
CA GLY A 53 27.34 -0.22 14.34
C GLY A 53 27.25 0.48 12.99
N ASN A 54 27.16 -0.32 11.93
CA ASN A 54 27.21 0.07 10.53
C ASN A 54 26.02 0.95 10.10
N HIS A 55 26.01 2.21 10.50
CA HIS A 55 25.02 3.21 10.09
C HIS A 55 24.89 3.42 8.57
N ILE A 56 25.89 2.98 7.79
CA ILE A 56 25.85 2.99 6.33
C ILE A 56 25.01 1.83 5.80
N GLU A 57 25.20 0.62 6.34
CA GLU A 57 24.44 -0.57 5.95
C GLU A 57 22.95 -0.41 6.31
N ASP A 58 22.65 0.10 7.51
CA ASP A 58 21.27 0.38 7.94
C ASP A 58 20.55 1.34 6.99
N LYS A 59 21.25 2.38 6.51
CA LYS A 59 20.70 3.35 5.54
C LYS A 59 20.46 2.72 4.18
N GLN A 60 21.34 1.82 3.72
CA GLN A 60 21.17 1.11 2.46
C GLN A 60 19.99 0.14 2.52
N VAL A 61 19.87 -0.62 3.62
CA VAL A 61 18.73 -1.52 3.86
C VAL A 61 17.42 -0.75 3.91
N SER A 62 17.36 0.38 4.62
CA SER A 62 16.16 1.23 4.66
C SER A 62 15.75 1.73 3.28
N LYS A 63 16.71 2.15 2.45
CA LYS A 63 16.44 2.63 1.08
C LYS A 63 15.93 1.51 0.18
N ALA A 64 16.54 0.32 0.27
CA ALA A 64 16.11 -0.86 -0.48
C ALA A 64 14.69 -1.28 -0.09
N ASN A 65 14.37 -1.24 1.20
CA ASN A 65 13.02 -1.51 1.69
C ASN A 65 12.00 -0.47 1.19
N ASP A 66 12.34 0.83 1.24
CA ASP A 66 11.48 1.88 0.69
C ASP A 66 11.23 1.70 -0.82
N ASP A 67 12.24 1.32 -1.60
CA ASP A 67 12.04 1.07 -3.04
C ASP A 67 11.22 -0.19 -3.29
N PHE A 68 11.45 -1.27 -2.52
CA PHE A 68 10.63 -2.48 -2.56
C PHE A 68 9.16 -2.17 -2.29
N MET A 69 8.85 -1.46 -1.20
CA MET A 69 7.47 -1.10 -0.84
C MET A 69 6.81 -0.24 -1.92
N ALA A 70 7.53 0.76 -2.46
CA ALA A 70 7.00 1.59 -3.53
C ALA A 70 6.69 0.79 -4.81
N ASN A 71 7.58 -0.12 -5.21
CA ASN A 71 7.39 -0.97 -6.38
C ASN A 71 6.28 -2.01 -6.16
N LEU A 72 6.16 -2.55 -4.93
CA LEU A 72 5.10 -3.48 -4.57
C LEU A 72 3.72 -2.84 -4.76
N VAL A 73 3.51 -1.62 -4.26
CA VAL A 73 2.23 -0.91 -4.44
C VAL A 73 1.85 -0.78 -5.91
N VAL A 74 2.80 -0.39 -6.78
CA VAL A 74 2.53 -0.27 -8.22
C VAL A 74 2.15 -1.62 -8.83
N LYS A 75 2.87 -2.69 -8.49
CA LYS A 75 2.57 -4.04 -8.99
C LYS A 75 1.20 -4.54 -8.53
N VAL A 76 0.82 -4.29 -7.27
CA VAL A 76 -0.50 -4.67 -6.75
C VAL A 76 -1.60 -3.88 -7.46
N ILE A 77 -1.40 -2.58 -7.70
CA ILE A 77 -2.36 -1.78 -8.49
C ILE A 77 -2.50 -2.35 -9.90
N GLU A 78 -1.40 -2.67 -10.59
CA GLU A 78 -1.44 -3.27 -11.92
C GLU A 78 -2.20 -4.60 -11.93
N ALA A 79 -1.97 -5.45 -10.92
CA ALA A 79 -2.61 -6.75 -10.75
C ALA A 79 -4.12 -6.69 -10.46
N VAL A 80 -4.67 -5.53 -10.09
CA VAL A 80 -6.14 -5.33 -10.00
C VAL A 80 -6.80 -5.55 -11.37
N THR A 81 -6.07 -5.37 -12.47
CA THR A 81 -6.59 -5.49 -13.83
C THR A 81 -6.84 -6.96 -14.21
N ILE A 82 -8.10 -7.38 -14.17
CA ILE A 82 -8.54 -8.75 -14.56
C ILE A 82 -9.38 -8.69 -15.85
N ASP A 83 -10.18 -7.64 -16.00
CA ASP A 83 -11.11 -7.38 -17.09
C ASP A 83 -11.26 -5.86 -17.34
N GLU A 84 -12.14 -5.48 -18.28
CA GLU A 84 -12.36 -4.08 -18.66
C GLU A 84 -12.89 -3.20 -17.52
N GLU A 85 -13.72 -3.74 -16.62
CA GLU A 85 -14.25 -2.99 -15.48
C GLU A 85 -13.13 -2.73 -14.45
N THR A 86 -12.37 -3.77 -14.13
CA THR A 86 -11.26 -3.69 -13.17
C THR A 86 -10.03 -2.95 -13.70
N GLU A 87 -9.87 -2.85 -15.02
CA GLU A 87 -8.91 -1.92 -15.64
C GLU A 87 -9.18 -0.47 -15.20
N LYS A 88 -10.45 -0.05 -15.12
CA LYS A 88 -10.80 1.30 -14.63
C LYS A 88 -10.47 1.50 -13.15
N TYR A 89 -10.50 0.43 -12.35
CA TYR A 89 -10.10 0.48 -10.94
C TYR A 89 -8.59 0.67 -10.80
N SER A 90 -7.79 -0.13 -11.52
CA SER A 90 -6.34 0.01 -11.60
C SER A 90 -5.92 1.41 -12.08
N GLU A 91 -6.53 1.89 -13.17
CA GLU A 91 -6.26 3.22 -13.72
C GLU A 91 -6.59 4.33 -12.70
N LEU A 92 -7.73 4.23 -12.01
CA LEU A 92 -8.11 5.19 -10.97
C LEU A 92 -7.10 5.24 -9.83
N LEU A 93 -6.62 4.09 -9.34
CA LEU A 93 -5.60 4.03 -8.29
C LEU A 93 -4.26 4.64 -8.75
N MET A 94 -3.84 4.36 -9.98
CA MET A 94 -2.62 4.94 -10.57
C MET A 94 -2.71 6.46 -10.70
N LEU A 95 -3.85 6.99 -11.17
CA LEU A 95 -4.06 8.43 -11.28
C LEU A 95 -4.05 9.10 -9.89
N LEU A 96 -4.79 8.54 -8.94
CA LEU A 96 -5.03 9.14 -7.63
C LEU A 96 -3.81 9.06 -6.70
N TYR A 97 -3.17 7.89 -6.58
CA TYR A 97 -2.14 7.67 -5.57
C TYR A 97 -0.71 7.77 -6.12
N VAL A 98 -0.48 7.29 -7.36
CA VAL A 98 0.85 7.30 -7.96
C VAL A 98 1.15 8.64 -8.65
N LYS A 99 0.24 9.10 -9.52
CA LYS A 99 0.37 10.39 -10.22
C LYS A 99 -0.10 11.59 -9.37
N ARG A 100 -0.78 11.33 -8.24
CA ARG A 100 -1.36 12.32 -7.32
C ARG A 100 -2.25 13.35 -8.00
N TYR A 101 -3.10 12.89 -8.89
CA TYR A 101 -4.15 13.72 -9.46
C TYR A 101 -5.19 14.03 -8.39
N SER A 102 -5.80 15.21 -8.46
CA SER A 102 -6.98 15.52 -7.65
C SER A 102 -8.16 14.64 -8.08
N LYS A 103 -9.15 14.46 -7.20
CA LYS A 103 -10.41 13.78 -7.53
C LYS A 103 -11.03 14.32 -8.83
N THR A 104 -11.13 15.64 -8.95
CA THR A 104 -11.65 16.31 -10.16
C THR A 104 -10.88 15.93 -11.42
N LYS A 105 -9.54 15.92 -11.35
CA LYS A 105 -8.72 15.55 -12.50
C LYS A 105 -8.86 14.08 -12.86
N CYS A 106 -8.96 13.19 -11.87
CA CYS A 106 -9.23 11.76 -12.12
C CYS A 106 -10.58 11.56 -12.82
N MET A 107 -11.64 12.23 -12.35
CA MET A 107 -12.96 12.14 -12.98
C MET A 107 -12.96 12.61 -14.43
N ILE A 108 -12.25 13.71 -14.73
CA ILE A 108 -12.07 14.21 -16.10
C ILE A 108 -11.28 13.19 -16.94
N SER A 109 -10.16 12.67 -16.42
CA SER A 109 -9.31 11.72 -17.14
C SER A 109 -10.01 10.40 -17.47
N LEU A 110 -10.87 9.91 -16.56
CA LEU A 110 -11.62 8.68 -16.74
C LEU A 110 -13.00 8.89 -17.38
N ASN A 111 -13.41 10.15 -17.60
CA ASN A 111 -14.73 10.53 -18.07
C ASN A 111 -15.88 9.92 -17.22
N ILE A 112 -15.80 10.05 -15.90
CA ILE A 112 -16.78 9.48 -14.95
C ILE A 112 -17.40 10.53 -14.03
N SER A 113 -18.60 10.22 -13.53
CA SER A 113 -19.31 11.04 -12.53
C SER A 113 -18.70 10.92 -11.12
N ASP A 114 -19.04 11.84 -10.21
CA ASP A 114 -18.63 11.77 -8.79
C ASP A 114 -19.12 10.49 -8.11
N LYS A 115 -20.38 10.11 -8.38
CA LYS A 115 -20.98 8.88 -7.86
C LYS A 115 -20.21 7.65 -8.34
N THR A 116 -19.88 7.62 -9.63
CA THR A 116 -19.09 6.54 -10.24
C THR A 116 -17.68 6.49 -9.66
N PHE A 117 -17.03 7.65 -9.49
CA PHE A 117 -15.72 7.74 -8.84
C PHE A 117 -15.73 7.14 -7.44
N ASN A 118 -16.69 7.52 -6.59
CA ASN A 118 -16.74 7.02 -5.22
C ASN A 118 -17.02 5.51 -5.20
N LYS A 119 -17.87 5.00 -6.10
CA LYS A 119 -18.11 3.55 -6.25
C LYS A 119 -16.82 2.84 -6.67
N TYR A 120 -16.18 3.31 -7.73
CA TYR A 120 -14.98 2.69 -8.30
C TYR A 120 -13.83 2.70 -7.30
N LEU A 121 -13.62 3.81 -6.59
CA LEU A 121 -12.57 3.92 -5.59
C LEU A 121 -12.76 2.88 -4.46
N LYS A 122 -13.98 2.73 -3.93
CA LYS A 122 -14.27 1.72 -2.90
C LYS A 122 -13.96 0.30 -3.39
N GLN A 123 -14.44 -0.05 -4.58
CA GLN A 123 -14.19 -1.37 -5.16
C GLN A 123 -12.70 -1.60 -5.43
N ALA A 124 -12.01 -0.60 -5.99
CA ALA A 124 -10.58 -0.65 -6.26
C ALA A 124 -9.76 -0.85 -4.98
N GLN A 125 -10.12 -0.20 -3.88
CA GLN A 125 -9.44 -0.34 -2.59
C GLN A 125 -9.64 -1.71 -1.96
N LEU A 126 -10.85 -2.29 -2.06
CA LEU A 126 -11.13 -3.65 -1.60
C LEU A 126 -10.34 -4.70 -2.42
N MET A 127 -10.31 -4.57 -3.74
CA MET A 127 -9.50 -5.44 -4.60
C MET A 127 -7.99 -5.27 -4.35
N PHE A 128 -7.53 -4.04 -4.14
CA PHE A 128 -6.15 -3.80 -3.74
C PHE A 128 -5.82 -4.53 -2.44
N ALA A 129 -6.70 -4.49 -1.44
CA ALA A 129 -6.51 -5.19 -0.17
C ALA A 129 -6.45 -6.70 -0.34
N GLU A 130 -7.32 -7.28 -1.18
CA GLU A 130 -7.36 -8.71 -1.47
C GLU A 130 -6.08 -9.22 -2.16
N ILE A 131 -5.51 -8.40 -3.06
CA ILE A 131 -4.31 -8.78 -3.82
C ILE A 131 -3.02 -8.48 -3.03
N TYR A 132 -3.09 -7.59 -2.04
CA TYR A 132 -1.92 -7.18 -1.28
C TYR A 132 -1.34 -8.37 -0.49
N PRO A 133 -0.03 -8.65 -0.55
CA PRO A 133 0.53 -9.82 0.12
C PRO A 133 0.40 -9.75 1.65
N ASP A 134 -0.28 -10.74 2.22
CA ASP A 134 -0.45 -10.96 3.66
C ASP A 134 0.90 -11.10 4.40
N GLY A 135 1.90 -11.67 3.75
CA GLY A 135 3.28 -11.76 4.26
C GLY A 135 3.98 -10.41 4.41
N VAL A 136 3.43 -9.33 3.85
CA VAL A 136 3.87 -7.95 4.10
C VAL A 136 2.98 -7.29 5.14
N GLU A 137 1.67 -7.27 4.89
CA GLU A 137 0.66 -6.79 5.84
C GLU A 137 -0.72 -7.34 5.44
N ASP A 138 -1.44 -7.93 6.38
CA ASP A 138 -2.84 -8.31 6.15
C ASP A 138 -3.74 -7.06 6.23
N LEU A 139 -4.28 -6.67 5.08
CA LEU A 139 -5.15 -5.50 4.96
C LEU A 139 -6.63 -5.85 5.19
N ILE A 140 -6.99 -7.12 5.11
CA ILE A 140 -8.38 -7.59 5.21
C ILE A 140 -8.79 -7.66 6.67
N VAL A 141 -9.90 -7.00 6.99
CA VAL A 141 -10.50 -7.06 8.34
C VAL A 141 -11.77 -7.87 8.27
N LYS A 142 -11.88 -8.95 9.03
CA LYS A 142 -13.11 -9.75 9.12
C LYS A 142 -14.15 -9.05 9.99
N LYS A 143 -15.43 -9.19 9.63
CA LYS A 143 -16.55 -8.77 10.50
C LYS A 143 -16.48 -9.56 11.80
N TYR A 144 -16.66 -8.89 12.93
CA TYR A 144 -16.77 -9.55 14.22
C TYR A 144 -18.14 -10.23 14.32
N GLU A 145 -18.16 -11.56 14.39
CA GLU A 145 -19.30 -12.32 14.87
C GLU A 145 -19.03 -12.68 16.34
N PRO A 146 -19.79 -12.13 17.32
CA PRO A 146 -19.66 -12.58 18.70
C PRO A 146 -20.02 -14.07 18.77
N GLU A 147 -19.17 -14.85 19.46
CA GLU A 147 -19.50 -16.23 19.80
C GLU A 147 -20.83 -16.26 20.56
N ILE A 148 -21.78 -17.08 20.10
CA ILE A 148 -22.99 -17.36 20.87
C ILE A 148 -22.54 -18.16 22.09
N ILE A 149 -22.37 -17.47 23.23
CA ILE A 149 -22.19 -18.13 24.52
C ILE A 149 -23.53 -18.79 24.83
N ALA A 150 -23.65 -20.08 24.52
CA ALA A 150 -24.75 -20.89 24.98
C ALA A 150 -24.69 -20.90 26.51
N HIS A 151 -25.55 -20.10 27.16
CA HIS A 151 -25.85 -20.27 28.56
C HIS A 151 -26.50 -21.65 28.70
N TYR A 152 -25.73 -22.62 29.19
CA TYR A 152 -26.31 -23.82 29.75
C TYR A 152 -26.97 -23.36 31.05
N ASP A 153 -28.28 -23.17 31.02
CA ASP A 153 -29.07 -23.12 32.23
C ASP A 153 -28.89 -24.48 32.93
N GLU A 154 -28.13 -24.48 34.02
CA GLU A 154 -28.02 -25.63 34.92
C GLU A 154 -29.35 -25.77 35.67
N ASP A 155 -30.23 -26.63 35.16
CA ASP A 155 -31.39 -27.19 35.88
C ASP A 155 -30.97 -28.25 36.91
#